data_AF-A0A256XBN6-F1
#
_entry.id   AF-A0A256XBN6-F1
#
_cell.length_a   1.000
_cell.length_b   1.000
_cell.length_c   1.000
_cell.angle_alpha   90.00
_cell.angle_beta   90.00
_cell.angle_gamma   90.00
#
_symmetry.space_group_name_H-M   'P 1'
#
loop_
_entity.id
_entity.type
_entity.pdbx_description
1 polymer ?
#
loop_
_entity_poly.entity_id
_entity_poly.type
_entity_poly.pdbx_seq_one_letter_code
_entity_poly.pdbx_strand_id
1 'polypeptide(L)'
;MNHTVFEYWKIKILKDMGISFIELSLEDWIVIFLALDNYKGVDSRQKLHTMLFLYPLINVAFKPTFMGVFSPEIEKAFKKLIDTGYIEKSYTKS
;
A
#
# COMPACT_ATOMS: atom_id res chain seq x y z
N MET A 1 -17.33 -10.80 -1.44
CA MET A 1 -17.94 -10.25 -2.67
C MET A 1 -16.82 -10.15 -3.71
N ASN A 2 -16.97 -10.77 -4.89
CA ASN A 2 -15.91 -10.73 -5.91
C ASN A 2 -15.80 -9.32 -6.49
N HIS A 3 -14.76 -8.59 -6.09
CA HIS A 3 -14.49 -7.19 -6.43
C HIS A 3 -14.18 -6.95 -7.92
N THR A 4 -14.00 -8.00 -8.71
CA THR A 4 -13.60 -7.95 -10.13
C THR A 4 -14.65 -7.36 -11.07
N VAL A 5 -15.94 -7.38 -10.71
CA VAL A 5 -17.01 -6.86 -11.58
C VAL A 5 -17.13 -5.34 -11.51
N PHE A 6 -16.74 -4.71 -10.40
CA PHE A 6 -17.04 -3.29 -10.14
C PHE A 6 -16.09 -2.29 -10.84
N GLU A 7 -14.90 -2.74 -11.28
CA GLU A 7 -13.88 -1.86 -11.88
C GLU A 7 -13.79 -1.97 -13.41
N TYR A 8 -14.41 -3.00 -14.02
CA TYR A 8 -14.29 -3.26 -15.46
C TYR A 8 -14.77 -2.09 -16.33
N TRP A 9 -15.84 -1.40 -15.92
CA TRP A 9 -16.38 -0.28 -16.68
C TRP A 9 -15.45 0.95 -16.64
N LYS A 10 -14.75 1.21 -15.52
CA LYS A 10 -13.80 2.33 -15.42
C LYS A 10 -12.59 2.08 -16.32
N ILE A 11 -12.05 0.86 -16.26
CA ILE A 11 -10.95 0.41 -17.14
C ILE A 11 -11.33 0.58 -18.61
N LYS A 12 -12.55 0.20 -18.97
CA LYS A 12 -13.05 0.36 -20.34
C LYS A 12 -13.11 1.83 -20.76
N ILE A 13 -13.68 2.71 -19.95
CA ILE A 13 -13.75 4.16 -20.24
C ILE A 13 -12.35 4.74 -20.42
N LEU A 14 -11.40 4.43 -19.52
CA LEU A 14 -10.03 4.93 -19.62
C LEU A 14 -9.35 4.50 -20.93
N LYS A 15 -9.56 3.25 -21.35
CA LYS A 15 -9.07 2.74 -22.64
C LYS A 15 -9.74 3.45 -23.83
N ASP A 16 -11.05 3.63 -23.79
CA ASP A 16 -11.80 4.32 -24.85
C ASP A 16 -11.39 5.80 -24.98
N MET A 17 -10.95 6.42 -23.89
CA MET A 17 -10.35 7.76 -23.88
C MET A 17 -8.89 7.81 -24.36
N GLY A 18 -8.29 6.67 -24.69
CA GLY A 18 -6.87 6.57 -25.08
C GLY A 18 -5.90 6.84 -23.92
N ILE A 19 -6.35 6.75 -22.67
CA ILE A 19 -5.52 6.99 -21.49
C ILE A 19 -4.79 5.70 -21.13
N SER A 20 -3.47 5.73 -21.17
CA SER A 20 -2.62 4.69 -20.61
C SER A 20 -2.59 4.82 -19.08
N PHE A 21 -2.85 3.73 -18.36
CA PHE A 21 -2.76 3.70 -16.91
C PHE A 21 -2.04 2.42 -16.44
N ILE A 22 -1.54 2.47 -15.21
CA ILE A 22 -0.99 1.32 -14.51
C ILE A 22 -1.85 1.05 -13.27
N GLU A 23 -2.08 -0.22 -12.98
CA GLU A 23 -2.66 -0.64 -11.71
C GLU A 23 -1.52 -0.93 -10.74
N LEU A 24 -1.57 -0.29 -9.57
CA LEU A 24 -0.58 -0.48 -8.52
C LEU A 24 -1.10 -1.50 -7.51
N SER A 25 -0.29 -2.51 -7.22
CA SER A 25 -0.51 -3.42 -6.11
C SER A 25 -0.30 -2.71 -4.77
N LEU A 26 -0.72 -3.35 -3.67
CA LEU A 26 -0.47 -2.81 -2.34
C LEU A 26 1.03 -2.76 -2.03
N GLU A 27 1.79 -3.73 -2.53
CA GLU A 27 3.25 -3.75 -2.48
C GLU A 27 3.86 -2.54 -3.19
N ASP A 28 3.38 -2.20 -4.40
CA ASP A 28 3.88 -1.04 -5.14
C ASP A 28 3.61 0.26 -4.37
N TRP A 29 2.42 0.39 -3.80
CA TRP A 29 2.08 1.53 -2.95
C TRP A 29 3.02 1.66 -1.76
N ILE A 30 3.28 0.56 -1.05
CA ILE A 30 4.22 0.55 0.09
C ILE A 30 5.61 1.04 -0.37
N VAL A 31 6.12 0.55 -1.49
CA VAL A 31 7.42 0.97 -2.03
C VAL A 31 7.44 2.46 -2.38
N ILE A 32 6.37 2.97 -3.02
CA ILE A 32 6.24 4.41 -3.33
C ILE A 32 6.28 5.24 -2.05
N PHE A 33 5.55 4.83 -1.01
CA PHE A 33 5.53 5.54 0.27
C PHE A 33 6.91 5.57 0.95
N LEU A 34 7.67 4.47 0.87
CA LEU A 34 9.04 4.43 1.37
C LEU A 34 9.98 5.36 0.58
N ALA A 35 9.82 5.40 -0.74
CA ALA A 35 10.60 6.28 -1.60
C ALA A 35 10.30 7.76 -1.32
N LEU A 36 9.04 8.11 -1.03
CA LEU A 36 8.64 9.47 -0.65
C LEU A 36 9.30 9.94 0.66
N ASP A 37 9.59 9.03 1.58
CA ASP A 37 10.34 9.33 2.82
C ASP A 37 11.87 9.14 2.64
N ASN A 38 12.36 9.17 1.39
CA ASN A 38 13.76 8.99 1.01
C ASN A 38 14.40 7.72 1.59
N TYR A 39 13.63 6.63 1.67
CA TYR A 39 14.06 5.35 2.25
C TYR A 39 14.61 5.46 3.66
N LYS A 40 14.21 6.47 4.45
CA LYS A 40 14.65 6.66 5.84
C LYS A 40 14.23 5.53 6.80
N GLY A 41 13.57 4.50 6.28
CA GLY A 41 13.02 3.41 7.05
C GLY A 41 11.69 3.81 7.67
N VAL A 42 10.86 2.82 7.95
CA VAL A 42 9.63 3.02 8.71
C VAL A 42 9.97 2.92 10.18
N ASP A 43 10.05 4.07 10.85
CA ASP A 43 10.27 4.17 12.30
C ASP A 43 9.27 3.34 13.13
N SER A 44 8.04 3.20 12.63
CA SER A 44 6.97 2.42 13.23
C SER A 44 6.00 1.88 12.19
N ARG A 45 5.64 0.60 12.27
CA ARG A 45 4.62 0.01 11.37
C ARG A 45 3.30 0.80 11.38
N GLN A 46 2.97 1.41 12.51
CA GLN A 46 1.79 2.25 12.67
C GLN A 46 1.79 3.48 11.74
N LYS A 47 2.97 4.08 11.47
CA LYS A 47 3.13 5.17 10.50
C LYS A 47 2.72 4.72 9.10
N LEU A 48 3.20 3.55 8.66
CA LEU A 48 2.85 2.98 7.35
C LEU A 48 1.33 2.75 7.22
N HIS A 49 0.69 2.16 8.23
CA HIS A 49 -0.77 1.97 8.21
C HIS A 49 -1.54 3.29 8.12
N THR A 50 -1.08 4.31 8.87
CA THR A 50 -1.72 5.62 8.87
C THR A 50 -1.55 6.34 7.53
N MET A 51 -0.36 6.30 6.93
CA MET A 51 -0.10 6.90 5.62
C MET A 51 -0.98 6.27 4.53
N LEU A 52 -1.08 4.94 4.50
CA LEU A 52 -1.90 4.22 3.52
C LEU A 52 -3.40 4.42 3.76
N PHE A 53 -3.84 4.59 5.01
CA PHE A 53 -5.23 4.90 5.35
C PHE A 53 -5.68 6.28 4.85
N LEU A 54 -4.79 7.28 4.95
CA LEU A 54 -5.08 8.64 4.51
C LEU A 54 -5.08 8.80 2.99
N TYR A 55 -4.61 7.80 2.24
CA TYR A 55 -4.47 7.89 0.80
C TYR A 55 -5.72 7.34 0.09
N PRO A 56 -6.52 8.18 -0.57
CA PRO A 56 -7.87 7.82 -1.03
C PRO A 56 -7.89 6.84 -2.21
N LEU A 57 -6.75 6.58 -2.85
CA LEU A 57 -6.65 5.68 -4.00
C LEU A 57 -6.31 4.24 -3.62
N ILE A 58 -6.01 3.98 -2.34
CA ILE A 58 -5.70 2.64 -1.87
C ILE A 58 -6.98 1.98 -1.36
N ASN A 59 -7.39 0.92 -2.06
CA ASN A 59 -8.59 0.17 -1.70
C ASN A 59 -8.23 -1.01 -0.78
N VAL A 60 -8.04 -0.70 0.50
CA VAL A 60 -7.70 -1.68 1.54
C VAL A 60 -8.64 -1.54 2.72
N ALA A 61 -9.04 -2.65 3.32
CA ALA A 61 -9.86 -2.62 4.53
C ALA A 61 -9.01 -2.25 5.75
N PHE A 62 -9.48 -1.27 6.52
CA PHE A 62 -8.87 -0.84 7.79
C PHE A 62 -9.79 -1.14 8.97
N LYS A 63 -9.16 -1.46 10.10
CA LYS A 63 -9.83 -1.62 11.39
C LYS A 63 -9.25 -0.59 12.37
N PRO A 64 -10.09 0.11 13.15
CA PRO A 64 -9.60 0.93 14.24
C PRO A 64 -9.07 0.02 15.35
N THR A 65 -7.98 0.45 15.99
CA THR A 65 -7.36 -0.17 17.17
C THR A 65 -7.08 0.91 18.20
N PHE A 66 -6.71 0.52 19.43
CA PHE A 66 -6.33 1.48 20.47
C PHE A 66 -5.16 2.40 20.06
N MET A 67 -4.25 1.91 19.20
CA MET A 67 -3.05 2.63 18.75
C MET A 67 -3.24 3.33 17.39
N GLY A 68 -4.45 3.32 16.82
CA GLY A 68 -4.76 3.92 15.51
C GLY A 68 -5.32 2.91 14.51
N VAL A 69 -5.18 3.18 13.22
CA VAL A 69 -5.70 2.32 12.15
C VAL A 69 -4.76 1.16 11.84
N PHE A 70 -5.33 0.01 11.49
CA PHE A 70 -4.58 -1.20 11.17
C PHE A 70 -5.22 -1.93 9.99
N SER A 71 -4.39 -2.54 9.14
CA SER A 71 -4.86 -3.45 8.10
C SER A 71 -4.01 -4.72 8.05
N PRO A 72 -4.62 -5.92 8.18
CA PRO A 72 -3.91 -7.17 7.96
C PRO A 72 -3.34 -7.32 6.55
N GLU A 73 -3.95 -6.67 5.55
CA GLU A 73 -3.51 -6.73 4.16
C GLU A 73 -2.20 -5.99 3.96
N ILE A 74 -2.06 -4.81 4.59
CA ILE A 74 -0.81 -4.05 4.61
C ILE A 74 0.31 -4.86 5.26
N GLU A 75 0.03 -5.52 6.39
CA GLU A 75 1.07 -6.33 7.05
C GLU A 75 1.50 -7.53 6.19
N LYS A 76 0.58 -8.17 5.49
CA LYS A 76 0.91 -9.25 4.57
C LYS A 76 1.75 -8.76 3.40
N ALA A 77 1.37 -7.63 2.78
CA ALA A 77 2.12 -7.03 1.68
C ALA A 77 3.53 -6.58 2.12
N PHE A 78 3.62 -5.93 3.28
CA PHE A 78 4.89 -5.49 3.84
C PHE A 78 5.81 -6.67 4.20
N LYS A 79 5.26 -7.71 4.85
CA LYS A 79 6.01 -8.95 5.12
C LYS A 79 6.49 -9.62 3.85
N LYS A 80 5.66 -9.68 2.80
CA LYS A 80 6.05 -10.25 1.51
C LYS A 80 7.20 -9.48 0.87
N LEU A 81 7.20 -8.14 0.93
CA LEU A 81 8.32 -7.32 0.45
C LEU A 81 9.63 -7.58 1.20
N ILE A 82 9.54 -7.84 2.52
CA ILE A 82 10.71 -8.25 3.32
C ILE A 82 11.17 -9.65 2.93
N ASP A 83 10.24 -10.61 2.89
CA ASP A 83 10.55 -12.02 2.61
C ASP A 83 11.11 -12.22 1.18
N THR A 84 10.79 -11.32 0.24
CA THR A 84 11.31 -11.32 -1.14
C THR A 84 12.60 -10.50 -1.32
N GLY A 85 13.08 -9.82 -0.27
CA GLY A 85 14.31 -9.03 -0.32
C GLY A 85 14.16 -7.64 -0.97
N TYR A 86 12.94 -7.19 -1.27
CA TYR A 86 12.70 -5.82 -1.77
C TYR A 86 12.90 -4.76 -0.70
N ILE A 87 12.65 -5.12 0.57
CA ILE A 87 12.86 -4.25 1.73
C ILE A 87 13.69 -5.01 2.76
N GLU A 88 14.67 -4.35 3.35
CA GLU A 88 15.44 -4.90 4.46
C GLU A 88 15.02 -4.28 5.80
N LYS A 89 15.06 -5.08 6.87
CA LYS A 89 14.94 -4.57 8.23
C LYS A 89 16.32 -4.14 8.74
N SER A 90 16.51 -2.84 8.92
CA SER A 90 17.68 -2.31 9.62
C SER A 90 17.34 -1.98 11.07
N TYR A 91 18.28 -2.23 11.98
CA TYR A 91 18.19 -1.83 13.37
C TYR A 91 19.20 -0.70 13.60
N THR A 92 18.71 0.52 13.80
CA THR A 92 19.54 1.61 14.29
C THR A 92 19.77 1.41 15.79
N LYS A 93 21.03 1.21 16.19
CA LYS A 93 21.40 1.32 17.61
C LYS A 93 21.23 2.79 18.01
N SER A 94 20.28 3.07 18.90
CA SER A 94 20.15 4.37 19.57
C SER A 94 21.23 4.53 20.63
#